data_AF-A0A7Y2B1G6-F1
#
_entry.id   AF-A0A7Y2B1G6-F1
#
_cell.length_a   1.000
_cell.length_b   1.000
_cell.length_c   1.000
_cell.angle_alpha   90.00
_cell.angle_beta   90.00
_cell.angle_gamma   90.00
#
_symmetry.space_group_name_H-M   'P 1'
#
loop_
_entity.id
_entity.type
_entity.pdbx_description
1 polymer ?
#
loop_
_entity_poly.entity_id
_entity_poly.type
_entity_poly.pdbx_seq_one_letter_code
_entity_poly.pdbx_strand_id
1 'polypeptide(L)'
;IDFRNIHDTYMQNKGITYFENSRRATLAQRAYCIDNPGNQIGYSDSLWGLTAGDGPFGYSARGAPPAQNDDGTITPTAAISSIPFAPEVCIPAARNMYNLLKAQLWGEYGFRDGFNLNYAWFASDVLGIDQGPMILGIENYLNNSIWDRFMQNADIIAGLQVAGFSVITDVADGPGPNLDDYQLLTSTPNPFGRSTSIRFRIPSADHVTLAVYDVRGREVARLVDGFMPAGAHEATLSAAGLASGVYYYRLETGDRTLTKRTVLLK
;
A
#
# COMPACT_ATOMS: atom_id res chain seq x y z
N ILE A 1 -5.98 5.48 -10.82
CA ILE A 1 -4.95 6.49 -11.22
C ILE A 1 -3.88 6.50 -10.14
N ASP A 2 -2.61 6.57 -10.52
CA ASP A 2 -1.51 6.74 -9.57
C ASP A 2 -1.25 8.23 -9.36
N PHE A 3 -1.51 8.71 -8.15
CA PHE A 3 -1.34 10.11 -7.77
C PHE A 3 -0.06 10.38 -6.95
N ARG A 4 0.85 9.42 -6.82
CA ARG A 4 2.04 9.58 -5.96
C ARG A 4 2.94 10.72 -6.40
N ASN A 5 3.13 10.89 -7.71
CA ASN A 5 4.12 11.81 -8.28
C ASN A 5 3.49 12.87 -9.19
N ILE A 6 2.17 13.05 -9.11
CA ILE A 6 1.44 14.05 -9.88
C ILE A 6 0.52 14.86 -8.97
N HIS A 7 0.29 16.10 -9.37
CA HIS A 7 -0.56 17.04 -8.66
C HIS A 7 -1.17 18.02 -9.64
N ASP A 8 -2.36 18.51 -9.33
CA ASP A 8 -2.94 19.69 -9.98
C ASP A 8 -2.60 20.96 -9.18
N THR A 9 -3.03 22.12 -9.66
CA THR A 9 -2.85 23.40 -8.96
C THR A 9 -3.48 23.41 -7.57
N TYR A 10 -4.61 22.72 -7.38
CA TYR A 10 -5.28 22.67 -6.08
C TYR A 10 -4.40 21.99 -5.04
N MET A 11 -3.91 20.78 -5.35
CA MET A 11 -3.06 20.02 -4.46
C MET A 11 -1.67 20.64 -4.30
N GLN A 12 -1.13 21.27 -5.35
CA GLN A 12 0.07 22.09 -5.25
C GLN A 12 -0.04 23.17 -4.18
N ASN A 13 -1.15 23.93 -4.18
CA ASN A 13 -1.41 24.99 -3.20
C ASN A 13 -1.58 24.46 -1.77
N LYS A 14 -1.85 23.16 -1.61
CA LYS A 14 -1.92 22.48 -0.31
C LYS A 14 -0.59 21.86 0.12
N GLY A 15 0.43 21.84 -0.76
CA GLY A 15 1.74 21.25 -0.48
C GLY A 15 1.70 19.74 -0.28
N ILE A 16 0.71 19.05 -0.85
CA ILE A 16 0.54 17.58 -0.74
C ILE A 16 0.00 17.01 -2.05
N THR A 17 0.10 15.70 -2.25
CA THR A 17 -0.50 14.99 -3.38
C THR A 17 -1.85 14.40 -3.02
N TYR A 18 -2.65 13.98 -4.01
CA TYR A 18 -3.87 13.22 -3.73
C TYR A 18 -3.56 11.87 -3.06
N PHE A 19 -2.39 11.27 -3.32
CA PHE A 19 -1.95 10.07 -2.60
C PHE A 19 -1.76 10.34 -1.10
N GLU A 20 -1.06 11.42 -0.76
CA GLU A 20 -0.87 11.84 0.63
C GLU A 20 -2.20 12.23 1.30
N ASN A 21 -3.09 12.91 0.57
CA ASN A 21 -4.43 13.21 1.07
C ASN A 21 -5.22 11.93 1.41
N SER A 22 -5.16 10.91 0.56
CA SER A 22 -5.80 9.61 0.82
C SER A 22 -5.21 8.89 2.03
N ARG A 23 -3.88 8.96 2.22
CA ARG A 23 -3.22 8.46 3.43
C ARG A 23 -3.71 9.16 4.68
N ARG A 24 -3.78 10.50 4.67
CA ARG A 24 -4.32 11.28 5.80
C ARG A 24 -5.77 10.95 6.10
N ALA A 25 -6.61 10.81 5.08
CA ALA A 25 -8.01 10.43 5.25
C ALA A 25 -8.14 9.03 5.90
N THR A 26 -7.30 8.08 5.47
CA THR A 26 -7.23 6.73 6.05
C THR A 26 -6.85 6.78 7.53
N LEU A 27 -5.79 7.52 7.86
CA LEU A 27 -5.32 7.66 9.25
C LEU A 27 -6.33 8.40 10.14
N ALA A 28 -7.00 9.42 9.61
CA ALA A 28 -8.04 10.16 10.32
C ALA A 28 -9.27 9.27 10.61
N GLN A 29 -9.69 8.46 9.64
CA GLN A 29 -10.80 7.52 9.83
C GLN A 29 -10.46 6.47 10.91
N ARG A 30 -9.23 5.93 10.88
CA ARG A 30 -8.76 5.02 11.93
C ARG A 30 -8.72 5.70 13.30
N ALA A 31 -8.19 6.93 13.37
CA ALA A 31 -8.15 7.69 14.63
C ALA A 31 -9.54 7.92 15.22
N TYR A 32 -10.53 8.26 14.39
CA TYR A 32 -11.92 8.36 14.82
C TYR A 32 -12.45 7.06 15.44
N CYS A 33 -12.15 5.90 14.83
CA CYS A 33 -12.56 4.61 15.39
C CYS A 33 -11.82 4.26 16.69
N ILE A 34 -10.59 4.74 16.87
CA ILE A 34 -9.86 4.58 18.15
C ILE A 34 -10.47 5.46 19.24
N ASP A 35 -10.78 6.71 18.92
CA ASP A 35 -11.42 7.65 19.85
C ASP A 35 -12.83 7.17 20.25
N ASN A 36 -13.52 6.52 19.30
CA ASN A 36 -14.82 5.87 19.48
C ASN A 36 -15.85 6.74 20.23
N PRO A 37 -16.15 7.97 19.77
CA PRO A 37 -17.04 8.88 20.48
C PRO A 37 -18.47 8.35 20.62
N GLY A 38 -18.89 7.42 19.75
CA GLY A 38 -20.18 6.74 19.79
C GLY A 38 -20.23 5.54 20.74
N ASN A 39 -19.13 5.18 21.40
CA ASN A 39 -19.00 3.96 22.22
C ASN A 39 -19.44 2.68 21.50
N GLN A 40 -19.11 2.57 20.20
CA GLN A 40 -19.41 1.42 19.36
C GLN A 40 -18.66 0.17 19.84
N ILE A 41 -19.33 -0.98 19.87
CA ILE A 41 -18.70 -2.24 20.30
C ILE A 41 -17.63 -2.69 19.29
N GLY A 42 -16.44 -2.95 19.80
CA GLY A 42 -15.31 -3.53 19.05
C GLY A 42 -14.40 -2.53 18.35
N TYR A 43 -14.84 -1.28 18.17
CA TYR A 43 -14.02 -0.22 17.59
C TYR A 43 -12.68 -0.12 18.31
N SER A 44 -11.60 -0.16 17.55
CA SER A 44 -10.23 -0.16 18.08
C SER A 44 -9.22 0.18 16.99
N ASP A 45 -7.96 0.18 17.40
CA ASP A 45 -6.80 0.42 16.53
C ASP A 45 -6.62 -0.64 15.42
N SER A 46 -7.30 -1.78 15.55
CA SER A 46 -7.20 -2.96 14.68
C SER A 46 -8.58 -3.49 14.26
N LEU A 47 -9.66 -2.82 14.64
CA LEU A 47 -11.01 -3.09 14.16
C LEU A 47 -11.68 -1.74 13.85
N TRP A 48 -11.54 -1.30 12.61
CA TRP A 48 -11.99 -0.01 12.10
C TRP A 48 -12.28 -0.12 10.60
N GLY A 49 -13.07 0.80 10.04
CA GLY A 49 -13.35 0.83 8.61
C GLY A 49 -14.75 1.35 8.31
N LEU A 50 -14.87 2.68 8.16
CA LEU A 50 -16.14 3.35 7.85
C LEU A 50 -16.17 3.73 6.39
N THR A 51 -17.11 3.16 5.65
CA THR A 51 -17.43 3.55 4.29
C THR A 51 -18.87 3.15 3.98
N ALA A 52 -19.36 3.54 2.80
CA ALA A 52 -20.66 3.10 2.34
C ALA A 52 -20.72 1.58 2.20
N GLY A 53 -21.86 1.00 2.58
CA GLY A 53 -22.07 -0.44 2.55
C GLY A 53 -23.36 -0.83 3.28
N ASP A 54 -23.66 -2.11 3.29
CA ASP A 54 -24.81 -2.65 4.01
C ASP A 54 -24.59 -2.65 5.52
N GLY A 55 -25.68 -2.50 6.25
CA GLY A 55 -25.74 -2.60 7.69
C GLY A 55 -27.05 -3.20 8.17
N PRO A 56 -27.26 -3.27 9.50
CA PRO A 56 -28.44 -3.90 10.09
C PRO A 56 -29.77 -3.27 9.66
N PHE A 57 -29.75 -2.01 9.21
CA PHE A 57 -30.93 -1.25 8.80
C PHE A 57 -30.94 -0.91 7.30
N GLY A 58 -30.15 -1.64 6.51
CA GLY A 58 -29.98 -1.42 5.06
C GLY A 58 -28.69 -0.67 4.72
N TYR A 59 -28.68 -0.06 3.54
CA TYR A 59 -27.50 0.59 2.98
C TYR A 59 -27.32 2.01 3.54
N SER A 60 -26.09 2.37 3.93
CA SER A 60 -25.78 3.70 4.45
C SER A 60 -24.39 4.15 4.02
N ALA A 61 -24.23 5.44 3.69
CA ALA A 61 -22.94 6.04 3.38
C ALA A 61 -22.22 6.47 4.67
N ARG A 62 -21.47 5.55 5.29
CA ARG A 62 -20.79 5.78 6.56
C ARG A 62 -19.47 6.50 6.38
N GLY A 63 -19.07 7.25 7.40
CA GLY A 63 -17.82 8.00 7.37
C GLY A 63 -17.43 8.55 8.74
N ALA A 64 -16.16 8.95 8.84
CA ALA A 64 -15.65 9.77 9.93
C ALA A 64 -16.01 11.26 9.68
N PRO A 65 -15.88 12.16 10.67
CA PRO A 65 -16.15 13.59 10.52
C PRO A 65 -15.55 14.21 9.23
N PRO A 66 -16.24 15.16 8.57
CA PRO A 66 -17.39 15.92 9.09
C PRO A 66 -18.77 15.25 8.92
N ALA A 67 -18.87 14.15 8.15
CA ALA A 67 -20.10 13.38 8.02
C ALA A 67 -20.09 12.21 9.02
N GLN A 68 -20.64 12.41 10.22
CA GLN A 68 -20.74 11.38 11.26
C GLN A 68 -21.93 10.43 11.03
N ASN A 69 -22.05 9.87 9.84
CA ASN A 69 -23.05 8.84 9.59
C ASN A 69 -22.51 7.49 10.08
N ASP A 70 -22.26 7.39 11.38
CA ASP A 70 -21.69 6.23 12.06
C ASP A 70 -22.76 5.55 12.93
N ASP A 71 -23.06 4.29 12.62
CA ASP A 71 -23.99 3.42 13.35
C ASP A 71 -23.28 2.21 14.00
N GLY A 72 -21.94 2.21 14.04
CA GLY A 72 -21.12 1.12 14.54
C GLY A 72 -20.82 0.00 13.52
N THR A 73 -21.31 0.11 12.28
CA THR A 73 -21.01 -0.88 11.24
C THR A 73 -19.61 -0.65 10.67
N ILE A 74 -18.82 -1.73 10.57
CA ILE A 74 -17.52 -1.74 9.91
C ILE A 74 -17.66 -2.49 8.58
N THR A 75 -17.15 -1.86 7.52
CA THR A 75 -17.09 -2.43 6.17
C THR A 75 -15.61 -2.72 5.86
N PRO A 76 -15.18 -4.00 5.75
CA PRO A 76 -13.77 -4.37 5.61
C PRO A 76 -13.04 -3.68 4.45
N THR A 77 -13.76 -3.34 3.38
CA THR A 77 -13.20 -2.65 2.21
C THR A 77 -12.56 -1.31 2.55
N ALA A 78 -13.04 -0.57 3.56
CA ALA A 78 -12.47 0.71 3.95
C ALA A 78 -10.99 0.59 4.34
N ALA A 79 -10.67 -0.38 5.20
CA ALA A 79 -9.30 -0.62 5.62
C ALA A 79 -8.50 -1.34 4.52
N ILE A 80 -9.07 -2.38 3.89
CA ILE A 80 -8.32 -3.24 2.98
C ILE A 80 -8.00 -2.55 1.65
N SER A 81 -8.94 -1.79 1.07
CA SER A 81 -8.67 -1.02 -0.16
C SER A 81 -7.68 0.12 0.07
N SER A 82 -7.47 0.53 1.33
CA SER A 82 -6.53 1.58 1.74
C SER A 82 -5.11 1.07 2.01
N ILE A 83 -4.85 -0.24 1.85
CA ILE A 83 -3.51 -0.85 2.02
C ILE A 83 -2.41 -0.12 1.22
N PRO A 84 -2.61 0.32 -0.03
CA PRO A 84 -1.56 1.06 -0.75
C PRO A 84 -1.15 2.38 -0.09
N PHE A 85 -2.02 3.00 0.69
CA PHE A 85 -1.78 4.31 1.30
C PHE A 85 -1.19 4.19 2.70
N ALA A 86 -1.66 3.23 3.50
CA ALA A 86 -1.24 3.06 4.90
C ALA A 86 -1.15 1.57 5.29
N PRO A 87 -0.25 0.80 4.65
CA PRO A 87 -0.15 -0.65 4.87
C PRO A 87 0.12 -1.02 6.33
N GLU A 88 0.84 -0.16 7.05
CA GLU A 88 1.23 -0.34 8.45
C GLU A 88 0.05 -0.38 9.43
N VAL A 89 -1.10 0.23 9.07
CA VAL A 89 -2.33 0.18 9.89
C VAL A 89 -3.43 -0.67 9.25
N CYS A 90 -3.46 -0.77 7.92
CA CYS A 90 -4.50 -1.48 7.20
C CYS A 90 -4.30 -3.01 7.22
N ILE A 91 -3.06 -3.49 7.06
CA ILE A 91 -2.77 -4.92 7.07
C ILE A 91 -3.04 -5.55 8.43
N PRO A 92 -2.62 -4.95 9.57
CA PRO A 92 -3.01 -5.46 10.89
C PRO A 92 -4.52 -5.52 11.08
N ALA A 93 -5.26 -4.49 10.65
CA ALA A 93 -6.71 -4.47 10.76
C ALA A 93 -7.38 -5.59 9.95
N ALA A 94 -6.97 -5.78 8.70
CA ALA A 94 -7.46 -6.87 7.85
C ALA A 94 -7.20 -8.25 8.47
N ARG A 95 -5.99 -8.48 8.98
CA ARG A 95 -5.63 -9.73 9.67
C ARG A 95 -6.45 -9.95 10.94
N ASN A 96 -6.68 -8.89 11.72
CA ASN A 96 -7.46 -8.96 12.94
C ASN A 96 -8.93 -9.31 12.65
N MET A 97 -9.55 -8.63 11.68
CA MET A 97 -10.91 -8.97 11.21
C MET A 97 -11.01 -10.44 10.77
N TYR A 98 -10.04 -10.91 9.97
CA TYR A 98 -10.00 -12.31 9.55
C TYR A 98 -9.86 -13.25 10.75
N ASN A 99 -8.91 -13.00 11.65
CA ASN A 99 -8.63 -13.93 12.76
C ASN A 99 -9.77 -13.98 13.78
N LEU A 100 -10.38 -12.84 14.11
CA LEU A 100 -11.43 -12.76 15.13
C LEU A 100 -12.80 -13.17 14.60
N LEU A 101 -13.13 -12.80 13.36
CA LEU A 101 -14.50 -12.88 12.82
C LEU A 101 -14.63 -13.84 11.65
N LYS A 102 -13.61 -14.69 11.39
CA LYS A 102 -13.56 -15.59 10.22
C LYS A 102 -14.88 -16.33 9.98
N ALA A 103 -15.43 -16.92 11.04
CA ALA A 103 -16.57 -17.84 10.91
C ALA A 103 -17.84 -17.15 10.39
N GLN A 104 -18.00 -15.85 10.65
CA GLN A 104 -19.16 -15.08 10.24
C GLN A 104 -18.86 -14.16 9.04
N LEU A 105 -17.68 -13.55 9.03
CA LEU A 105 -17.31 -12.47 8.12
C LEU A 105 -16.57 -12.95 6.85
N TRP A 106 -16.04 -14.18 6.82
CA TRP A 106 -15.32 -14.71 5.67
C TRP A 106 -16.12 -15.80 4.94
N GLY A 107 -16.30 -15.64 3.63
CA GLY A 107 -17.02 -16.58 2.77
C GLY A 107 -16.26 -16.96 1.51
N GLU A 108 -16.98 -17.52 0.53
CA GLU A 108 -16.44 -17.97 -0.77
C GLU A 108 -15.67 -16.88 -1.50
N TYR A 109 -16.18 -15.65 -1.47
CA TYR A 109 -15.60 -14.49 -2.16
C TYR A 109 -14.73 -13.60 -1.27
N GLY A 110 -14.34 -14.08 -0.09
CA GLY A 110 -13.54 -13.31 0.88
C GLY A 110 -14.40 -12.65 1.96
N PHE A 111 -14.04 -11.45 2.38
CA PHE A 111 -14.79 -10.71 3.38
C PHE A 111 -16.20 -10.39 2.88
N ARG A 112 -17.21 -10.56 3.74
CA ARG A 112 -18.56 -10.04 3.51
C ARG A 112 -18.59 -8.53 3.64
N ASP A 113 -19.68 -7.93 3.17
CA ASP A 113 -19.77 -6.48 3.00
C ASP A 113 -19.51 -5.69 4.29
N GLY A 114 -20.09 -6.13 5.40
CA GLY A 114 -19.87 -5.49 6.69
C GLY A 114 -20.31 -6.32 7.88
N PHE A 115 -20.06 -5.78 9.07
CA PHE A 115 -20.56 -6.30 10.32
C PHE A 115 -20.83 -5.17 11.32
N ASN A 116 -21.73 -5.41 12.27
CA ASN A 116 -22.03 -4.50 13.34
C ASN A 116 -22.22 -5.27 14.64
N LEU A 117 -21.27 -5.11 15.56
CA LEU A 117 -21.25 -5.88 16.81
C LEU A 117 -22.28 -5.39 17.82
N ASN A 118 -22.77 -4.15 17.72
CA ASN A 118 -23.86 -3.65 18.57
C ASN A 118 -25.16 -4.45 18.36
N TYR A 119 -25.36 -4.94 17.13
CA TYR A 119 -26.56 -5.67 16.73
C TYR A 119 -26.31 -7.16 16.46
N ALA A 120 -25.11 -7.66 16.77
CA ALA A 120 -24.66 -9.02 16.40
C ALA A 120 -24.93 -9.35 14.92
N TRP A 121 -24.78 -8.34 14.05
CA TRP A 121 -25.14 -8.42 12.63
C TRP A 121 -23.88 -8.62 11.79
N PHE A 122 -24.01 -9.49 10.79
CA PHE A 122 -23.01 -9.71 9.74
C PHE A 122 -23.76 -9.72 8.42
N ALA A 123 -23.21 -9.05 7.40
CA ALA A 123 -23.76 -9.10 6.05
C ALA A 123 -23.91 -10.56 5.60
N SER A 124 -24.89 -10.82 4.73
CA SER A 124 -25.12 -12.17 4.18
C SER A 124 -24.55 -12.34 2.77
N ASP A 125 -24.03 -11.25 2.24
CA ASP A 125 -23.69 -11.01 0.85
C ASP A 125 -22.36 -10.27 0.73
N VAL A 126 -22.02 -9.96 -0.52
CA VAL A 126 -20.84 -9.22 -0.95
C VAL A 126 -21.25 -8.24 -2.03
N LEU A 127 -20.72 -7.02 -1.99
CA LEU A 127 -20.94 -6.04 -3.03
C LEU A 127 -19.72 -5.94 -3.94
N GLY A 128 -19.93 -5.98 -5.26
CA GLY A 128 -18.82 -5.91 -6.23
C GLY A 128 -18.01 -4.61 -6.12
N ILE A 129 -18.68 -3.51 -5.75
CA ILE A 129 -18.06 -2.20 -5.53
C ILE A 129 -17.16 -2.17 -4.29
N ASP A 130 -17.33 -3.10 -3.35
CA ASP A 130 -16.53 -3.20 -2.13
C ASP A 130 -15.46 -4.29 -2.27
N GLN A 131 -15.76 -5.38 -2.97
CA GLN A 131 -14.80 -6.45 -3.25
C GLN A 131 -13.71 -6.04 -4.23
N GLY A 132 -14.09 -5.35 -5.31
CA GLY A 132 -13.16 -4.93 -6.36
C GLY A 132 -12.00 -4.09 -5.81
N PRO A 133 -12.27 -2.98 -5.08
CA PRO A 133 -11.22 -2.15 -4.51
C PRO A 133 -10.28 -2.86 -3.54
N MET A 134 -10.76 -3.85 -2.77
CA MET A 134 -9.88 -4.64 -1.90
C MET A 134 -8.83 -5.39 -2.70
N ILE A 135 -9.25 -6.09 -3.77
CA ILE A 135 -8.35 -6.86 -4.64
C ILE A 135 -7.39 -5.92 -5.36
N LEU A 136 -7.91 -4.84 -5.96
CA LEU A 136 -7.09 -3.86 -6.69
C LEU A 136 -6.10 -3.13 -5.76
N GLY A 137 -6.51 -2.82 -4.53
CA GLY A 137 -5.66 -2.22 -3.52
C GLY A 137 -4.52 -3.15 -3.11
N ILE A 138 -4.82 -4.40 -2.77
CA ILE A 138 -3.79 -5.39 -2.44
C ILE A 138 -2.80 -5.56 -3.61
N GLU A 139 -3.29 -5.67 -4.83
CA GLU A 139 -2.44 -5.84 -6.01
C GLU A 139 -1.55 -4.62 -6.28
N ASN A 140 -2.06 -3.40 -6.14
CA ASN A 140 -1.25 -2.19 -6.25
C ASN A 140 -0.17 -2.12 -5.17
N TYR A 141 -0.48 -2.51 -3.94
CA TYR A 141 0.52 -2.54 -2.88
C TYR A 141 1.63 -3.56 -3.16
N LEU A 142 1.27 -4.75 -3.64
CA LEU A 142 2.24 -5.82 -3.90
C LEU A 142 3.11 -5.54 -5.13
N ASN A 143 2.49 -5.06 -6.21
CA ASN A 143 3.11 -5.08 -7.55
C ASN A 143 2.96 -3.77 -8.33
N ASN A 144 2.19 -2.78 -7.86
CA ASN A 144 1.80 -1.58 -8.62
C ASN A 144 1.09 -1.85 -9.98
N SER A 145 0.72 -3.10 -10.28
CA SER A 145 0.42 -3.50 -11.66
C SER A 145 -0.80 -2.81 -12.26
N ILE A 146 -1.83 -2.52 -11.46
CA ILE A 146 -3.05 -1.82 -11.90
C ILE A 146 -2.72 -0.36 -12.21
N TRP A 147 -1.98 0.30 -11.33
CA TRP A 147 -1.51 1.67 -11.55
C TRP A 147 -0.60 1.77 -12.76
N ASP A 148 0.43 0.94 -12.86
CA ASP A 148 1.37 0.97 -13.99
C ASP A 148 0.64 0.76 -15.32
N ARG A 149 -0.26 -0.22 -15.38
CA ARG A 149 -1.05 -0.49 -16.59
C ARG A 149 -1.99 0.66 -16.94
N PHE A 150 -2.64 1.26 -15.95
CA PHE A 150 -3.56 2.39 -16.19
C PHE A 150 -2.81 3.64 -16.67
N MET A 151 -1.65 3.92 -16.08
CA MET A 151 -0.84 5.11 -16.38
C MET A 151 -0.05 5.00 -17.69
N GLN A 152 0.01 3.82 -18.33
CA GLN A 152 0.57 3.65 -19.68
C GLN A 152 -0.37 4.11 -20.80
N ASN A 153 -1.66 4.35 -20.50
CA ASN A 153 -2.63 4.73 -21.52
C ASN A 153 -2.46 6.21 -21.92
N ALA A 154 -2.21 6.46 -23.22
CA ALA A 154 -1.98 7.81 -23.74
C ALA A 154 -3.18 8.76 -23.55
N ASP A 155 -4.42 8.26 -23.65
CA ASP A 155 -5.63 9.06 -23.42
C ASP A 155 -5.76 9.48 -21.95
N ILE A 156 -5.34 8.61 -21.02
CA ILE A 156 -5.30 8.94 -19.59
C ILE A 156 -4.26 10.02 -19.33
N ILE A 157 -3.07 9.90 -19.91
CA ILE A 157 -2.02 10.92 -19.76
C ILE A 157 -2.47 12.26 -20.35
N ALA A 158 -3.06 12.26 -21.55
CA ALA A 158 -3.59 13.46 -22.17
C ALA A 158 -4.72 14.09 -21.32
N GLY A 159 -5.64 13.27 -20.80
CA GLY A 159 -6.72 13.72 -19.92
C GLY A 159 -6.22 14.36 -18.63
N LEU A 160 -5.19 13.77 -17.99
CA LEU A 160 -4.55 14.34 -16.81
C LEU A 160 -3.89 15.69 -17.11
N GLN A 161 -3.20 15.81 -18.24
CA GLN A 161 -2.59 17.08 -18.67
C GLN A 161 -3.65 18.17 -18.91
N VAL A 162 -4.75 17.82 -19.58
CA VAL A 162 -5.88 18.74 -19.79
C VAL A 162 -6.55 19.14 -18.48
N ALA A 163 -6.62 18.23 -17.50
CA ALA A 163 -7.10 18.49 -16.16
C ALA A 163 -6.11 19.30 -15.28
N GLY A 164 -4.95 19.68 -15.82
CA GLY A 164 -3.96 20.51 -15.14
C GLY A 164 -3.03 19.73 -14.20
N PHE A 165 -2.96 18.40 -14.32
CA PHE A 165 -1.99 17.61 -13.59
C PHE A 165 -0.60 17.72 -14.23
N SER A 166 0.40 17.96 -13.39
CA SER A 166 1.81 17.93 -13.74
C SER A 166 2.58 16.93 -12.87
N VAL A 167 3.70 16.46 -13.39
CA VAL A 167 4.69 15.73 -12.58
C VAL A 167 5.29 16.73 -11.58
N ILE A 168 5.46 16.29 -10.35
CA ILE A 168 6.12 17.09 -9.31
C ILE A 168 7.58 17.30 -9.71
N THR A 169 7.97 18.54 -10.00
CA THR A 169 9.36 18.91 -10.35
C THR A 169 10.06 19.72 -9.26
N ASP A 170 9.34 20.18 -8.24
CA ASP A 170 9.85 20.95 -7.10
C ASP A 170 9.46 20.28 -5.77
N VAL A 171 10.44 20.08 -4.89
CA VAL A 171 10.31 19.31 -3.65
C VAL A 171 9.59 20.10 -2.56
N ALA A 172 8.46 19.57 -2.10
CA ALA A 172 8.07 19.58 -0.69
C ALA A 172 7.30 18.28 -0.43
N ASP A 173 8.03 17.24 -0.04
CA ASP A 173 7.46 15.93 0.22
C ASP A 173 6.66 15.92 1.53
N GLY A 174 5.33 15.82 1.42
CA GLY A 174 4.48 15.24 2.48
C GLY A 174 4.58 13.71 2.45
N PRO A 175 4.29 13.00 3.57
CA PRO A 175 4.75 11.64 3.80
C PRO A 175 4.06 10.58 2.93
N GLY A 176 4.53 10.46 1.69
CA GLY A 176 4.79 9.16 1.07
C GLY A 176 5.74 8.32 1.93
N PRO A 177 6.20 7.14 1.49
CA PRO A 177 7.18 6.37 2.27
C PRO A 177 8.30 7.34 2.64
N ASN A 178 8.48 7.52 3.95
CA ASN A 178 9.20 8.65 4.52
C ASN A 178 10.51 8.83 3.73
N LEU A 179 10.71 9.98 3.10
CA LEU A 179 11.92 10.21 2.30
C LEU A 179 13.16 10.39 3.17
N ASP A 180 12.93 10.56 4.47
CA ASP A 180 13.91 10.45 5.54
C ASP A 180 14.14 8.98 5.98
N ASP A 181 13.58 8.00 5.27
CA ASP A 181 13.73 6.58 5.57
C ASP A 181 14.39 5.80 4.42
N TYR A 182 15.05 4.72 4.80
CA TYR A 182 15.65 3.77 3.88
C TYR A 182 14.56 3.03 3.10
N GLN A 183 14.71 2.95 1.79
CA GLN A 183 13.73 2.27 0.92
C GLN A 183 14.42 1.24 0.04
N LEU A 184 13.81 0.06 -0.08
CA LEU A 184 14.20 -0.98 -1.03
C LEU A 184 13.01 -1.31 -1.92
N LEU A 185 13.12 -1.03 -3.22
CA LEU A 185 12.04 -1.22 -4.18
C LEU A 185 12.07 -2.63 -4.77
N THR A 186 10.94 -3.06 -5.33
CA THR A 186 10.85 -4.36 -6.01
C THR A 186 11.69 -4.33 -7.28
N SER A 187 12.45 -5.40 -7.53
CA SER A 187 13.27 -5.51 -8.74
C SER A 187 12.40 -5.46 -10.00
N THR A 188 12.82 -4.74 -11.05
CA THR A 188 12.07 -4.62 -12.30
C THR A 188 12.95 -4.99 -13.50
N PRO A 189 12.55 -5.97 -14.33
CA PRO A 189 11.35 -6.81 -14.23
C PRO A 189 11.43 -7.85 -13.09
N ASN A 190 10.29 -8.37 -12.65
CA ASN A 190 10.20 -9.53 -11.76
C ASN A 190 8.91 -10.34 -12.06
N PRO A 191 8.99 -11.62 -12.46
CA PRO A 191 10.21 -12.40 -12.70
C PRO A 191 11.11 -11.81 -13.79
N PHE A 192 12.42 -12.08 -13.73
CA PHE A 192 13.39 -11.61 -14.72
C PHE A 192 14.04 -12.78 -15.47
N GLY A 193 14.49 -12.52 -16.70
CA GLY A 193 15.15 -13.52 -17.55
C GLY A 193 16.66 -13.34 -17.66
N ARG A 194 17.10 -12.17 -18.16
CA ARG A 194 18.54 -11.86 -18.36
C ARG A 194 19.13 -11.00 -17.26
N SER A 195 18.40 -9.96 -16.85
CA SER A 195 18.78 -9.05 -15.77
C SER A 195 17.55 -8.38 -15.16
N THR A 196 17.71 -7.83 -13.97
CA THR A 196 16.71 -6.99 -13.30
C THR A 196 17.36 -5.81 -12.59
N SER A 197 16.66 -4.68 -12.56
CA SER A 197 17.08 -3.47 -11.85
C SER A 197 16.50 -3.46 -10.45
N ILE A 198 17.34 -3.25 -9.45
CA ILE A 198 16.97 -3.07 -8.05
C ILE A 198 17.21 -1.61 -7.68
N ARG A 199 16.13 -0.89 -7.38
CA ARG A 199 16.19 0.50 -6.92
C ARG A 199 16.09 0.57 -5.40
N PHE A 200 16.82 1.51 -4.82
CA PHE A 200 16.79 1.80 -3.39
C PHE A 200 17.02 3.27 -3.14
N ARG A 201 16.64 3.75 -1.95
CA ARG A 201 16.88 5.13 -1.51
C ARG A 201 17.51 5.12 -0.13
N ILE A 202 18.49 5.98 0.08
CA ILE A 202 19.08 6.23 1.39
C ILE A 202 18.87 7.70 1.78
N PRO A 203 18.44 7.99 3.03
CA PRO A 203 18.07 9.34 3.45
C PRO A 203 19.27 10.23 3.79
N SER A 204 20.39 9.63 4.19
CA SER A 204 21.66 10.30 4.47
C SER A 204 22.80 9.55 3.80
N ALA A 205 23.93 10.23 3.62
CA ALA A 205 25.13 9.56 3.11
C ALA A 205 25.60 8.51 4.13
N ASP A 206 25.72 7.26 3.70
CA ASP A 206 26.06 6.13 4.56
C ASP A 206 26.81 5.04 3.77
N HIS A 207 27.43 4.11 4.48
CA HIS A 207 27.95 2.88 3.89
C HIS A 207 26.82 1.91 3.62
N VAL A 208 26.66 1.55 2.34
CA VAL A 208 25.60 0.67 1.85
C VAL A 208 26.19 -0.64 1.35
N THR A 209 25.56 -1.74 1.74
CA THR A 209 25.74 -3.06 1.12
C THR A 209 24.42 -3.50 0.49
N LEU A 210 24.43 -3.80 -0.81
CA LEU A 210 23.32 -4.45 -1.50
C LEU A 210 23.80 -5.81 -2.02
N ALA A 211 23.34 -6.88 -1.40
CA ALA A 211 23.72 -8.24 -1.74
C ALA A 211 22.51 -9.12 -2.05
N VAL A 212 22.72 -10.18 -2.82
CA VAL A 212 21.70 -11.14 -3.27
C VAL A 212 22.04 -12.51 -2.71
N TYR A 213 21.02 -13.20 -2.21
CA TYR A 213 21.09 -14.47 -1.51
C TYR A 213 20.17 -15.49 -2.17
N ASP A 214 20.58 -16.76 -2.18
CA ASP A 214 19.70 -17.87 -2.51
C ASP A 214 18.80 -18.25 -1.32
N VAL A 215 17.88 -19.20 -1.52
CA VAL A 215 16.94 -19.67 -0.48
C VAL A 215 17.62 -20.35 0.72
N ARG A 216 18.91 -20.69 0.61
CA ARG A 216 19.71 -21.26 1.72
C ARG A 216 20.47 -20.18 2.47
N GLY A 217 20.28 -18.90 2.12
CA GLY A 217 20.96 -17.76 2.74
C GLY A 217 22.41 -17.57 2.29
N ARG A 218 22.85 -18.25 1.22
CA ARG A 218 24.18 -18.06 0.66
C ARG A 218 24.20 -16.83 -0.24
N GLU A 219 25.16 -15.94 -0.05
CA GLU A 219 25.40 -14.80 -0.93
C GLU A 219 25.80 -15.29 -2.33
N VAL A 220 25.06 -14.90 -3.35
CA VAL A 220 25.30 -15.26 -4.76
C VAL A 220 25.75 -14.09 -5.61
N ALA A 221 25.53 -12.85 -5.16
CA ALA A 221 26.04 -11.65 -5.81
C ALA A 221 26.11 -10.49 -4.81
N ARG A 222 27.11 -9.62 -4.98
CA ARG A 222 27.22 -8.33 -4.30
C ARG A 222 27.14 -7.23 -5.34
N LEU A 223 26.10 -6.41 -5.26
CA LEU A 223 25.78 -5.38 -6.26
C LEU A 223 26.33 -4.01 -5.87
N VAL A 224 26.33 -3.72 -4.56
CA VAL A 224 26.87 -2.48 -3.99
C VAL A 224 27.58 -2.83 -2.69
N ASP A 225 28.74 -2.22 -2.47
CA ASP A 225 29.50 -2.28 -1.23
C ASP A 225 30.36 -1.02 -1.17
N GLY A 226 29.83 0.04 -0.53
CA GLY A 226 30.57 1.29 -0.43
C GLY A 226 29.77 2.44 0.15
N PHE A 227 30.46 3.57 0.32
CA PHE A 227 29.86 4.81 0.77
C PHE A 227 29.06 5.47 -0.37
N MET A 228 27.81 5.82 -0.11
CA MET A 228 26.91 6.42 -1.09
C MET A 228 26.32 7.73 -0.58
N PRO A 229 26.09 8.73 -1.44
CA PRO A 229 25.41 9.95 -1.04
C PRO A 229 23.91 9.71 -0.83
N ALA A 230 23.27 10.56 -0.02
CA ALA A 230 21.82 10.59 0.12
C ALA A 230 21.12 10.67 -1.25
N GLY A 231 20.04 9.92 -1.44
CA GLY A 231 19.27 9.92 -2.67
C GLY A 231 18.89 8.53 -3.17
N ALA A 232 18.34 8.51 -4.39
CA ALA A 232 17.91 7.30 -5.07
C ALA A 232 19.06 6.69 -5.87
N HIS A 233 19.15 5.36 -5.82
CA HIS A 233 20.21 4.57 -6.44
C HIS A 233 19.61 3.35 -7.16
N GLU A 234 20.31 2.85 -8.15
CA GLU A 234 19.92 1.69 -8.93
C GLU A 234 21.11 0.75 -9.12
N ALA A 235 20.90 -0.54 -8.91
CA ALA A 235 21.87 -1.59 -9.19
C ALA A 235 21.25 -2.68 -10.06
N THR A 236 22.05 -3.26 -10.96
CA THR A 236 21.57 -4.30 -11.88
C THR A 236 22.04 -5.68 -11.43
N LEU A 237 21.11 -6.62 -11.28
CA LEU A 237 21.40 -8.03 -11.09
C LEU A 237 21.38 -8.75 -12.44
N SER A 238 22.47 -9.45 -12.78
CA SER A 238 22.57 -10.33 -13.95
C SER A 238 22.19 -11.77 -13.61
N ALA A 239 21.52 -12.47 -14.53
CA ALA A 239 21.23 -13.90 -14.42
C ALA A 239 22.43 -14.81 -14.74
N ALA A 240 23.57 -14.23 -15.12
CA ALA A 240 24.78 -14.98 -15.43
C ALA A 240 25.26 -15.78 -14.21
N GLY A 241 25.46 -17.09 -14.38
CA GLY A 241 25.89 -17.98 -13.29
C GLY A 241 24.81 -18.36 -12.26
N LEU A 242 23.61 -17.79 -12.34
CA LEU A 242 22.49 -18.10 -11.45
C LEU A 242 21.56 -19.16 -12.05
N ALA A 243 20.97 -20.04 -11.24
CA ALA A 243 19.93 -20.97 -11.68
C ALA A 243 18.54 -20.31 -11.64
N SER A 244 17.57 -20.80 -12.42
CA SER A 244 16.17 -20.38 -12.25
C SER A 244 15.69 -20.68 -10.83
N GLY A 245 15.00 -19.74 -10.20
CA GLY A 245 14.58 -19.87 -8.81
C GLY A 245 14.32 -18.56 -8.10
N VAL A 246 14.06 -18.67 -6.81
CA VAL A 246 13.79 -17.54 -5.91
C VAL A 246 15.09 -17.04 -5.31
N TYR A 247 15.28 -15.72 -5.32
CA TYR A 247 16.39 -15.03 -4.68
C TYR A 247 15.88 -13.93 -3.77
N TYR A 248 16.68 -13.56 -2.79
CA TYR A 248 16.42 -12.44 -1.89
C TYR A 248 17.54 -11.42 -2.04
N TYR A 249 17.22 -10.15 -2.22
CA TYR A 249 18.21 -9.09 -2.16
C TYR A 249 18.00 -8.28 -0.88
N ARG A 250 19.11 -7.92 -0.26
CA ARG A 250 19.18 -7.31 1.05
C ARG A 250 20.02 -6.05 0.99
N LEU A 251 19.43 -4.96 1.43
CA LEU A 251 20.08 -3.66 1.62
C LEU A 251 20.43 -3.53 3.10
N GLU A 252 21.71 -3.31 3.39
CA GLU A 252 22.23 -3.09 4.74
C GLU A 252 22.91 -1.71 4.79
N THR A 253 22.57 -0.93 5.81
CA THR A 253 23.08 0.42 6.04
C THR A 253 23.15 0.67 7.55
N GLY A 254 24.35 0.85 8.11
CA GLY A 254 24.53 1.03 9.56
C GLY A 254 23.84 -0.05 10.39
N ASP A 255 22.74 0.32 11.06
CA ASP A 255 21.92 -0.53 11.94
C ASP A 255 20.65 -1.10 11.26
N ARG A 256 20.44 -0.82 9.97
CA ARG A 256 19.23 -1.19 9.24
C ARG A 256 19.46 -2.26 8.19
N THR A 257 18.46 -3.13 8.07
CA THR A 257 18.44 -4.22 7.08
C THR A 257 17.06 -4.32 6.44
N LEU A 258 16.98 -4.11 5.13
CA LEU A 258 15.77 -4.29 4.33
C LEU A 258 15.96 -5.46 3.37
N THR A 259 14.98 -6.35 3.26
CA THR A 259 15.06 -7.53 2.38
C THR A 259 13.83 -7.60 1.49
N LYS A 260 14.03 -7.93 0.21
CA LYS A 260 12.97 -8.23 -0.74
C LYS A 260 13.31 -9.45 -1.59
N ARG A 261 12.28 -10.00 -2.25
CA ARG A 261 12.37 -11.20 -3.08
C ARG A 261 12.33 -10.85 -4.56
N THR A 262 13.05 -11.61 -5.37
CA THR A 262 12.96 -11.62 -6.84
C THR A 262 12.96 -13.06 -7.36
N VAL A 263 12.47 -13.27 -8.59
CA VAL A 263 12.38 -14.58 -9.23
C VAL A 263 13.11 -14.55 -10.57
N LEU A 264 14.05 -15.46 -10.78
CA LEU A 264 14.72 -15.69 -12.06
C LEU A 264 14.03 -16.84 -12.80
N LEU A 265 13.59 -16.59 -14.03
CA LEU A 265 13.08 -17.59 -14.97
C LEU A 265 13.91 -17.54 -16.26
N LYS A 266 14.76 -18.54 -16.48
CA LYS A 266 15.48 -18.74 -17.75
C LYS A 266 14.65 -19.49 -18.78
#